data_AF-W2JGX3-F1
#
_entry.id   AF-W2JGX3-F1
#
_cell.length_a   1.000
_cell.length_b   1.000
_cell.length_c   1.000
_cell.angle_alpha   90.00
_cell.angle_beta   90.00
_cell.angle_gamma   90.00
#
_symmetry.space_group_name_H-M   'P 1'
#
loop_
_entity.id
_entity.type
_entity.pdbx_description
1 polymer ?
#
loop_
_entity_poly.entity_id
_entity_poly.type
_entity_poly.pdbx_seq_one_letter_code
_entity_poly.pdbx_strand_id
1 'polypeptide(L)'
;MEGVHCEQSGCTIQNVWWEDVCEDALSIKGGNASSVSRVIGGGARYADDKVIQHNGYGTVVVEGFFAQDFGKLYRSCGNCKSNPRQRFLNMTNILADLEIIQAQRVDPNVSIVMMNENFGDQAVLRNIYVKPSAENYTECASSFGVNKSGARPVILSNGPKNPVCQYSNDDVHIVQEVQNTQQQQQQ
;
A
#
# COMPACT_ATOMS: atom_id res chain seq x y z
N MET A 1 7.28 4.38 -17.62
CA MET A 1 6.88 3.03 -18.06
C MET A 1 6.08 2.46 -16.91
N GLU A 2 4.83 2.04 -17.13
CA GLU A 2 4.06 1.33 -16.10
C GLU A 2 4.65 -0.09 -15.92
N GLY A 3 4.55 -0.64 -14.71
CA GLY A 3 4.99 -2.00 -14.40
C GLY A 3 4.05 -3.08 -14.96
N VAL A 4 3.76 -4.11 -14.17
CA VAL A 4 2.95 -5.25 -14.60
C VAL A 4 1.46 -4.90 -14.57
N HIS A 5 0.72 -5.28 -15.61
CA HIS A 5 -0.74 -5.16 -15.62
C HIS A 5 -1.43 -6.51 -15.47
N CYS A 6 -2.35 -6.57 -14.52
CA CYS A 6 -3.31 -7.65 -14.38
C CYS A 6 -4.66 -7.20 -14.96
N GLU A 7 -4.86 -7.41 -16.27
CA GLU A 7 -5.94 -6.77 -17.02
C GLU A 7 -7.36 -7.23 -16.63
N GLN A 8 -7.53 -8.44 -16.10
CA GLN A 8 -8.85 -9.03 -15.75
C GLN A 8 -8.97 -9.51 -14.29
N SER A 9 -8.21 -8.90 -13.38
CA SER A 9 -8.00 -9.40 -12.01
C SER A 9 -7.59 -10.88 -12.02
N GLY A 10 -7.51 -11.54 -10.86
CA GLY A 10 -7.26 -12.99 -10.81
C GLY A 10 -5.82 -13.42 -11.04
N CYS A 11 -4.89 -12.48 -11.26
CA CYS A 11 -3.49 -12.79 -11.50
C CYS A 11 -2.78 -13.18 -10.20
N THR A 12 -1.73 -13.99 -10.32
CA THR A 12 -0.77 -14.23 -9.24
C THR A 12 0.58 -13.67 -9.63
N ILE A 13 1.08 -12.75 -8.82
CA ILE A 13 2.43 -12.22 -8.86
C ILE A 13 3.20 -12.89 -7.73
N GLN A 14 4.26 -13.61 -8.05
CA GLN A 14 4.99 -14.38 -7.05
C GLN A 14 6.50 -14.16 -7.19
N ASN A 15 7.15 -13.77 -6.09
CA ASN A 15 8.60 -13.55 -6.02
C ASN A 15 9.13 -12.58 -7.10
N VAL A 16 8.34 -11.55 -7.43
CA VAL A 16 8.73 -10.50 -8.39
C VAL A 16 9.38 -9.33 -7.64
N TRP A 17 10.47 -8.81 -8.19
CA TRP A 17 11.19 -7.66 -7.66
C TRP A 17 11.18 -6.48 -8.64
N TRP A 18 10.79 -5.31 -8.13
CA TRP A 18 10.89 -4.03 -8.81
C TRP A 18 11.94 -3.18 -8.11
N GLU A 19 13.10 -3.04 -8.73
CA GLU A 19 14.23 -2.29 -8.14
C GLU A 19 14.03 -0.77 -8.13
N ASP A 20 13.20 -0.26 -9.03
CA ASP A 20 12.87 1.16 -9.17
C ASP A 20 11.50 1.29 -9.84
N VAL A 21 10.53 1.87 -9.12
CA VAL A 21 9.14 1.98 -9.58
C VAL A 21 8.92 3.35 -10.20
N CYS A 22 8.74 3.37 -11.53
CA CYS A 22 8.55 4.61 -12.28
C CYS A 22 7.17 5.26 -12.06
N GLU A 23 6.06 4.56 -12.31
CA GLU A 23 4.70 5.07 -12.07
C GLU A 23 3.98 4.19 -11.04
N ASP A 24 3.68 2.95 -11.45
CA ASP A 24 3.14 1.88 -10.62
C ASP A 24 3.93 0.59 -10.86
N ALA A 25 4.16 -0.22 -9.82
CA ALA A 25 4.77 -1.54 -9.98
C ALA A 25 3.78 -2.57 -10.52
N LEU A 26 2.54 -2.53 -10.00
CA LEU A 26 1.46 -3.44 -10.36
C LEU A 26 0.13 -2.68 -10.48
N SER A 27 -0.54 -2.88 -11.62
CA SER A 27 -1.85 -2.29 -11.90
C SER A 27 -2.89 -3.41 -12.08
N ILE A 28 -3.85 -3.52 -11.15
CA ILE A 28 -4.93 -4.53 -11.17
C ILE A 28 -6.19 -3.91 -11.77
N LYS A 29 -6.66 -4.46 -12.89
CA LYS A 29 -7.75 -3.92 -13.72
C LYS A 29 -8.81 -5.00 -13.98
N GLY A 30 -9.94 -4.60 -14.56
CA GLY A 30 -11.01 -5.54 -14.94
C GLY A 30 -11.61 -6.34 -13.76
N GLY A 31 -11.99 -7.58 -14.04
CA GLY A 31 -12.52 -8.52 -13.05
C GLY A 31 -13.98 -8.32 -12.66
N ASN A 32 -14.43 -9.08 -11.67
CA ASN A 32 -15.72 -8.99 -11.03
C ASN A 32 -15.58 -9.07 -9.50
N ALA A 33 -16.69 -8.95 -8.75
CA ALA A 33 -16.67 -8.92 -7.29
C ALA A 33 -16.04 -10.16 -6.64
N SER A 34 -16.05 -11.31 -7.32
CA SER A 34 -15.47 -12.57 -6.85
C SER A 34 -14.03 -12.79 -7.32
N SER A 35 -13.46 -11.90 -8.14
CA SER A 35 -12.07 -12.01 -8.59
C SER A 35 -11.10 -11.87 -7.42
N VAL A 36 -10.04 -12.66 -7.41
CA VAL A 36 -8.99 -12.59 -6.38
C VAL A 36 -7.61 -12.56 -7.02
N SER A 37 -6.93 -11.41 -6.92
CA SER A 37 -5.53 -11.25 -7.33
C SER A 37 -4.59 -11.46 -6.14
N ARG A 38 -3.42 -12.03 -6.38
CA ARG A 38 -2.45 -12.39 -5.34
C ARG A 38 -1.08 -11.79 -5.62
N VAL A 39 -0.45 -11.24 -4.58
CA VAL A 39 0.94 -10.80 -4.57
C VAL A 39 1.62 -11.55 -3.41
N ILE A 40 2.53 -12.46 -3.74
CA ILE A 40 3.12 -13.41 -2.78
C ILE A 40 4.64 -13.31 -2.84
N GLY A 41 5.25 -12.83 -1.77
CA GLY A 41 6.68 -12.59 -1.72
C GLY A 41 7.13 -11.48 -2.68
N GLY A 42 8.44 -11.30 -2.80
CA GLY A 42 9.04 -10.26 -3.65
C GLY A 42 9.09 -8.90 -2.98
N GLY A 43 9.33 -7.87 -3.78
CA GLY A 43 9.42 -6.52 -3.25
C GLY A 43 9.49 -5.41 -4.29
N ALA A 44 9.30 -4.18 -3.85
CA ALA A 44 9.40 -2.99 -4.67
C ALA A 44 10.14 -1.87 -3.94
N ARG A 45 10.84 -1.02 -4.71
CA ARG A 45 11.54 0.15 -4.18
C ARG A 45 11.19 1.42 -4.94
N TYR A 46 11.27 2.55 -4.24
CA TYR A 46 11.34 3.90 -4.79
C TYR A 46 10.13 4.30 -5.64
N ALA A 47 8.92 4.05 -5.13
CA ALA A 47 7.69 4.39 -5.85
C ALA A 47 7.23 5.83 -5.53
N ASP A 48 7.36 6.73 -6.50
CA ASP A 48 6.98 8.15 -6.35
C ASP A 48 5.50 8.36 -5.96
N ASP A 49 4.58 7.53 -6.45
CA ASP A 49 3.16 7.59 -6.08
C ASP A 49 2.72 6.30 -5.40
N LYS A 50 2.69 5.19 -6.14
CA LYS A 50 2.07 3.96 -5.65
C LYS A 50 2.74 2.70 -6.16
N VAL A 51 2.80 1.67 -5.32
CA VAL A 51 3.34 0.36 -5.71
C VAL A 51 2.24 -0.48 -6.36
N ILE A 52 1.14 -0.70 -5.65
CA ILE A 52 -0.02 -1.49 -6.12
C ILE A 52 -1.23 -0.57 -6.34
N GLN A 53 -1.60 -0.39 -7.61
CA GLN A 53 -2.79 0.34 -8.01
C GLN A 53 -3.94 -0.63 -8.29
N HIS A 54 -5.02 -0.56 -7.50
CA HIS A 54 -6.20 -1.39 -7.71
C HIS A 54 -7.33 -0.58 -8.38
N ASN A 55 -7.45 -0.74 -9.70
CA ASN A 55 -8.48 -0.12 -10.54
C ASN A 55 -9.72 -1.03 -10.74
N GLY A 56 -9.50 -2.35 -10.73
CA GLY A 56 -10.48 -3.42 -10.97
C GLY A 56 -11.53 -3.61 -9.88
N TYR A 57 -12.23 -4.74 -9.96
CA TYR A 57 -13.07 -5.29 -8.91
C TYR A 57 -12.36 -6.41 -8.16
N GLY A 58 -12.90 -6.73 -6.99
CA GLY A 58 -12.59 -7.95 -6.26
C GLY A 58 -11.64 -7.74 -5.09
N THR A 59 -10.92 -8.79 -4.75
CA THR A 59 -10.01 -8.85 -3.61
C THR A 59 -8.56 -8.90 -4.07
N VAL A 60 -7.70 -8.15 -3.41
CA VAL A 60 -6.25 -8.29 -3.52
C VAL A 60 -5.72 -8.89 -2.24
N VAL A 61 -4.91 -9.94 -2.36
CA VAL A 61 -4.20 -10.55 -1.24
C VAL A 61 -2.72 -10.26 -1.42
N VAL A 62 -2.11 -9.61 -0.43
CA VAL A 62 -0.67 -9.30 -0.41
C VAL A 62 -0.06 -9.99 0.81
N GLU A 63 0.90 -10.88 0.57
CA GLU A 63 1.50 -11.71 1.60
C GLU A 63 3.03 -11.74 1.46
N GLY A 64 3.75 -11.43 2.55
CA GLY A 64 5.21 -11.58 2.59
C GLY A 64 5.97 -10.60 1.69
N PHE A 65 5.43 -9.39 1.48
CA PHE A 65 5.99 -8.42 0.53
C PHE A 65 6.89 -7.39 1.23
N PHE A 66 8.02 -7.07 0.60
CA PHE A 66 8.90 -5.98 1.02
C PHE A 66 8.64 -4.72 0.18
N ALA A 67 8.46 -3.58 0.83
CA ALA A 67 8.32 -2.30 0.14
C ALA A 67 9.25 -1.28 0.77
N GLN A 68 10.14 -0.68 -0.02
CA GLN A 68 11.02 0.38 0.43
C GLN A 68 10.64 1.68 -0.25
N ASP A 69 10.44 2.73 0.54
CA ASP A 69 10.24 4.10 0.10
C ASP A 69 9.20 4.29 -1.01
N PHE A 70 8.00 4.68 -0.60
CA PHE A 70 6.87 4.83 -1.49
C PHE A 70 5.93 5.93 -1.03
N GLY A 71 5.14 6.50 -1.94
CA GLY A 71 3.98 7.30 -1.56
C GLY A 71 2.88 6.41 -0.94
N LYS A 72 2.46 5.37 -1.66
CA LYS A 72 1.40 4.45 -1.25
C LYS A 72 1.72 3.00 -1.62
N LEU A 73 1.85 2.09 -0.66
CA LEU A 73 2.09 0.67 -1.01
C LEU A 73 0.89 0.08 -1.75
N TYR A 74 -0.33 0.35 -1.27
CA TYR A 74 -1.56 -0.03 -1.95
C TYR A 74 -2.55 1.12 -2.01
N ARG A 75 -3.10 1.37 -3.21
CA ARG A 75 -4.17 2.34 -3.40
C ARG A 75 -5.37 1.72 -4.14
N SER A 76 -6.53 1.74 -3.49
CA SER A 76 -7.81 1.60 -4.19
C SER A 76 -8.03 2.82 -5.07
N CYS A 77 -8.28 2.68 -6.38
CA CYS A 77 -8.32 3.85 -7.26
C CYS A 77 -9.37 4.87 -6.84
N GLY A 78 -8.91 6.06 -6.41
CA GLY A 78 -9.78 7.09 -5.84
C GLY A 78 -10.44 8.00 -6.86
N ASN A 79 -9.97 8.05 -8.11
CA ASN A 79 -10.48 8.98 -9.13
C ASN A 79 -10.71 8.32 -10.50
N CYS A 80 -10.75 6.99 -10.54
CA CYS A 80 -11.01 6.24 -11.76
C CYS A 80 -12.39 6.59 -12.33
N LYS A 81 -12.47 6.76 -13.66
CA LYS A 81 -13.75 6.92 -14.37
C LYS A 81 -14.70 5.74 -14.17
N SER A 82 -14.15 4.57 -13.88
CA SER A 82 -14.89 3.34 -13.64
C SER A 82 -15.47 3.23 -12.22
N ASN A 83 -15.19 4.18 -11.34
CA ASN A 83 -15.80 4.25 -10.01
C ASN A 83 -17.30 4.59 -10.11
N PRO A 84 -18.13 4.11 -9.16
CA PRO A 84 -17.75 3.37 -7.96
C PRO A 84 -17.42 1.90 -8.23
N ARG A 85 -16.42 1.37 -7.52
CA ARG A 85 -16.14 -0.05 -7.40
C ARG A 85 -15.73 -0.32 -5.96
N GLN A 86 -16.39 -1.28 -5.32
CA GLN A 86 -15.98 -1.76 -4.01
C GLN A 86 -14.75 -2.66 -4.18
N ARG A 87 -13.71 -2.39 -3.39
CA ARG A 87 -12.44 -3.12 -3.42
C ARG A 87 -12.08 -3.63 -2.05
N PHE A 88 -11.54 -4.84 -2.03
CA PHE A 88 -11.12 -5.53 -0.81
C PHE A 88 -9.61 -5.76 -0.82
N LEU A 89 -8.98 -5.60 0.34
CA LEU A 89 -7.56 -5.88 0.55
C LEU A 89 -7.38 -6.76 1.78
N ASN A 90 -6.61 -7.84 1.63
CA ASN A 90 -6.02 -8.57 2.75
C ASN A 90 -4.50 -8.45 2.64
N MET A 91 -3.87 -7.84 3.64
CA MET A 91 -2.44 -7.55 3.64
C MET A 91 -1.80 -8.15 4.89
N THR A 92 -0.82 -9.03 4.70
CA THR A 92 -0.22 -9.80 5.81
C THR A 92 1.28 -9.97 5.66
N ASN A 93 2.01 -9.90 6.78
CA ASN A 93 3.47 -10.09 6.82
C ASN A 93 4.20 -9.13 5.88
N ILE A 94 3.97 -7.83 6.05
CA ILE A 94 4.58 -6.79 5.20
C ILE A 94 5.76 -6.19 5.93
N LEU A 95 6.86 -5.95 5.21
CA LEU A 95 7.94 -5.10 5.69
C LEU A 95 7.96 -3.81 4.87
N ALA A 96 7.52 -2.71 5.48
CA ALA A 96 7.57 -1.36 4.93
C ALA A 96 8.82 -0.65 5.46
N ASP A 97 9.81 -0.46 4.61
CA ASP A 97 11.03 0.28 4.92
C ASP A 97 10.91 1.73 4.42
N LEU A 98 10.57 2.63 5.33
CA LEU A 98 10.39 4.06 5.05
C LEU A 98 11.56 4.90 5.58
N GLU A 99 12.60 4.26 6.13
CA GLU A 99 13.78 4.90 6.71
C GLU A 99 14.63 5.56 5.63
N ILE A 100 14.83 4.85 4.52
CA ILE A 100 15.54 5.34 3.33
C ILE A 100 14.55 6.13 2.48
N ILE A 101 14.91 7.36 2.08
CA ILE A 101 14.09 8.22 1.20
C ILE A 101 14.93 8.60 -0.02
N GLN A 102 14.47 8.19 -1.20
CA GLN A 102 15.03 8.41 -2.54
C GLN A 102 13.95 8.79 -3.57
N ALA A 103 12.72 8.28 -3.42
CA ALA A 103 11.56 8.58 -4.25
C ALA A 103 11.17 10.06 -4.14
N GLN A 104 10.74 10.62 -5.27
CA GLN A 104 10.17 11.97 -5.36
C GLN A 104 8.67 11.89 -5.14
N ARG A 105 8.29 11.60 -3.88
CA ARG A 105 6.89 11.39 -3.47
C ARG A 105 5.98 12.52 -3.97
N VAL A 106 4.97 12.16 -4.77
CA VAL A 106 4.09 13.16 -5.43
C VAL A 106 2.97 13.71 -4.53
N ASP A 107 2.73 13.06 -3.40
CA ASP A 107 1.69 13.39 -2.42
C ASP A 107 2.32 13.46 -1.02
N PRO A 108 2.08 14.53 -0.23
CA PRO A 108 2.56 14.60 1.14
C PRO A 108 1.95 13.53 2.06
N ASN A 109 0.83 12.90 1.68
CA ASN A 109 0.28 11.78 2.43
C ASN A 109 0.93 10.46 1.99
N VAL A 110 1.88 10.03 2.81
CA VAL A 110 2.49 8.70 2.75
C VAL A 110 1.65 7.71 3.53
N SER A 111 1.26 6.61 2.89
CA SER A 111 0.48 5.57 3.55
C SER A 111 0.83 4.16 3.07
N ILE A 112 0.71 3.16 3.92
CA ILE A 112 0.85 1.77 3.47
C ILE A 112 -0.40 1.39 2.66
N VAL A 113 -1.59 1.72 3.15
CA VAL A 113 -2.87 1.43 2.48
C VAL A 113 -3.73 2.69 2.41
N MET A 114 -4.38 2.93 1.27
CA MET A 114 -5.43 3.94 1.18
C MET A 114 -6.69 3.46 0.45
N MET A 115 -7.81 3.49 1.17
CA MET A 115 -9.11 2.96 0.75
C MET A 115 -10.14 4.07 0.50
N ASN A 116 -11.18 3.81 -0.31
CA ASN A 116 -12.29 4.73 -0.54
C ASN A 116 -13.51 4.35 0.30
N GLU A 117 -13.77 5.11 1.34
CA GLU A 117 -14.82 4.83 2.32
C GLU A 117 -16.23 4.88 1.71
N ASN A 118 -16.49 5.89 0.89
CA ASN A 118 -17.78 6.07 0.23
C ASN A 118 -18.10 4.99 -0.82
N PHE A 119 -17.12 4.19 -1.25
CA PHE A 119 -17.32 3.05 -2.13
C PHE A 119 -17.42 1.71 -1.39
N GLY A 120 -17.41 1.75 -0.04
CA GLY A 120 -17.51 0.57 0.80
C GLY A 120 -16.25 -0.28 0.81
N ASP A 121 -15.10 0.28 0.43
CA ASP A 121 -13.82 -0.42 0.42
C ASP A 121 -13.47 -0.94 1.82
N GLN A 122 -12.80 -2.10 1.88
CA GLN A 122 -12.38 -2.71 3.13
C GLN A 122 -10.97 -3.28 3.02
N ALA A 123 -10.14 -3.00 4.01
CA ALA A 123 -8.80 -3.55 4.14
C ALA A 123 -8.63 -4.22 5.49
N VAL A 124 -8.04 -5.42 5.50
CA VAL A 124 -7.58 -6.12 6.70
C VAL A 124 -6.06 -6.16 6.67
N LEU A 125 -5.42 -5.63 7.72
CA LEU A 125 -3.97 -5.61 7.85
C LEU A 125 -3.58 -6.48 9.05
N ARG A 126 -2.55 -7.32 8.88
CA ARG A 126 -1.99 -8.21 9.91
C ARG A 126 -0.47 -8.23 9.81
N ASN A 127 0.25 -8.19 10.93
CA ASN A 127 1.71 -8.31 10.98
C ASN A 127 2.42 -7.35 9.99
N ILE A 128 2.21 -6.05 10.18
CA ILE A 128 2.81 -4.98 9.39
C ILE A 128 4.03 -4.47 10.15
N TYR A 129 5.21 -4.74 9.62
CA TYR A 129 6.48 -4.28 10.17
C TYR A 129 6.90 -3.00 9.46
N VAL A 130 7.20 -1.95 10.22
CA VAL A 130 7.55 -0.65 9.66
C VAL A 130 8.91 -0.20 10.21
N LYS A 131 9.83 0.16 9.31
CA LYS A 131 11.00 0.97 9.65
C LYS A 131 10.68 2.44 9.33
N PRO A 132 10.34 3.26 10.32
CA PRO A 132 9.93 4.64 10.06
C PRO A 132 11.14 5.55 9.81
N SER A 133 10.97 6.59 9.00
CA SER A 133 11.85 7.76 8.99
C SER A 133 11.32 8.87 9.91
N ALA A 134 11.93 10.05 9.85
CA ALA A 134 11.41 11.26 10.48
C ALA A 134 10.14 11.81 9.78
N GLU A 135 9.82 11.35 8.57
CA GLU A 135 8.59 11.74 7.88
C GLU A 135 7.36 11.00 8.43
N ASN A 136 6.24 11.71 8.50
CA ASN A 136 4.98 11.12 8.92
C ASN A 136 4.46 10.14 7.88
N TYR A 137 3.96 8.99 8.33
CA TYR A 137 3.24 8.03 7.50
C TYR A 137 1.96 7.57 8.21
N THR A 138 1.13 6.80 7.52
CA THR A 138 -0.07 6.17 8.10
C THR A 138 -0.19 4.73 7.60
N GLU A 139 -0.50 3.77 8.47
CA GLU A 139 -0.64 2.37 8.06
C GLU A 139 -1.85 2.18 7.14
N CYS A 140 -2.99 2.78 7.49
CA CYS A 140 -4.18 2.78 6.63
C CYS A 140 -4.93 4.10 6.70
N ALA A 141 -5.24 4.69 5.55
CA ALA A 141 -6.00 5.91 5.41
C ALA A 141 -7.32 5.66 4.68
N SER A 142 -8.37 6.40 5.05
CA SER A 142 -9.63 6.44 4.31
C SER A 142 -9.75 7.74 3.52
N SER A 143 -10.40 7.66 2.36
CA SER A 143 -10.62 8.79 1.47
C SER A 143 -12.03 8.79 0.88
N PHE A 144 -12.49 9.94 0.41
CA PHE A 144 -13.67 10.09 -0.41
C PHE A 144 -13.27 9.96 -1.88
N GLY A 145 -13.60 8.83 -2.49
CA GLY A 145 -13.37 8.56 -3.90
C GLY A 145 -14.37 9.29 -4.80
N VAL A 146 -13.94 9.56 -6.02
CA VAL A 146 -14.70 10.25 -7.09
C VAL A 146 -14.62 9.45 -8.39
N ASN A 147 -15.53 9.75 -9.31
CA ASN A 147 -15.60 9.13 -10.65
C ASN A 147 -15.06 10.04 -11.76
N LYS A 148 -14.11 10.93 -11.42
CA LYS A 148 -13.56 11.94 -12.33
C LYS A 148 -12.03 11.86 -12.35
N SER A 149 -11.47 11.46 -13.49
CA SER A 149 -10.02 11.43 -13.72
C SER A 149 -9.39 12.79 -13.44
N GLY A 150 -8.24 12.80 -12.77
CA GLY A 150 -7.50 14.02 -12.43
C GLY A 150 -8.08 14.83 -11.26
N ALA A 151 -9.29 14.50 -10.79
CA ALA A 151 -9.76 15.03 -9.51
C ALA A 151 -8.99 14.34 -8.37
N ARG A 152 -8.61 15.12 -7.35
CA ARG A 152 -7.94 14.59 -6.16
C ARG A 152 -8.98 14.09 -5.16
N PRO A 153 -8.94 12.81 -4.75
CA PRO A 153 -9.74 12.30 -3.64
C PRO A 153 -9.42 13.04 -2.35
N VAL A 154 -10.41 13.22 -1.48
CA VAL A 154 -10.23 13.90 -0.19
C VAL A 154 -9.89 12.86 0.87
N ILE A 155 -8.83 13.06 1.66
CA ILE A 155 -8.52 12.20 2.80
C ILE A 155 -9.53 12.49 3.92
N LEU A 156 -10.13 11.45 4.47
CA LEU A 156 -11.17 11.53 5.49
C LEU A 156 -10.63 11.18 6.88
N SER A 157 -9.81 10.13 6.98
CA SER A 157 -9.23 9.70 8.26
C SER A 157 -7.93 8.92 8.07
N ASN A 158 -7.11 8.90 9.13
CA ASN A 158 -5.89 8.11 9.24
C ASN A 158 -6.03 7.17 10.43
N GLY A 159 -5.60 5.91 10.28
CA GLY A 159 -5.60 4.92 11.34
C GLY A 159 -6.70 3.85 11.23
N PRO A 160 -6.88 3.04 12.28
CA PRO A 160 -7.93 2.02 12.33
C PRO A 160 -9.33 2.59 12.20
N LYS A 161 -10.15 1.99 11.32
CA LYS A 161 -11.55 2.37 11.09
C LYS A 161 -12.33 1.18 10.54
N ASN A 162 -13.16 0.54 11.36
CA ASN A 162 -13.99 -0.59 10.90
C ASN A 162 -15.17 -0.09 10.03
N PRO A 163 -15.42 -0.64 8.82
CA PRO A 163 -14.73 -1.78 8.16
C PRO A 163 -13.65 -1.38 7.14
N VAL A 164 -13.36 -0.09 6.97
CA VAL A 164 -12.48 0.42 5.92
C VAL A 164 -11.01 0.04 6.11
N CYS A 165 -10.51 0.17 7.33
CA CYS A 165 -9.14 -0.11 7.77
C CYS A 165 -9.20 -0.95 9.05
N GLN A 166 -9.13 -2.27 8.92
CA GLN A 166 -9.33 -3.23 10.00
C GLN A 166 -7.98 -3.76 10.49
N TYR A 167 -7.50 -3.21 11.61
CA TYR A 167 -6.29 -3.65 12.33
C TYR A 167 -6.30 -3.13 13.76
N SER A 168 -5.46 -3.70 14.63
CA SER A 168 -5.15 -3.19 15.96
C SER A 168 -3.69 -2.77 16.07
N ASN A 169 -3.30 -2.18 17.21
CA ASN A 169 -1.90 -1.86 17.47
C ASN A 169 -1.01 -3.11 17.51
N ASP A 170 -1.55 -4.28 17.85
CA ASP A 170 -0.79 -5.54 17.87
C ASP A 170 -0.48 -6.05 16.46
N ASP A 171 -1.17 -5.55 15.44
CA ASP A 171 -0.91 -5.89 14.03
C ASP A 171 0.21 -5.03 13.42
N VAL A 172 0.73 -4.03 14.14
CA VAL A 172 1.74 -3.08 13.64
C VAL A 172 2.97 -3.11 14.54
N HIS A 173 4.13 -3.33 13.93
CA HIS A 173 5.39 -3.51 14.63
C HIS A 173 6.43 -2.51 14.12
N ILE A 174 6.84 -1.57 14.97
CA ILE A 174 7.93 -0.66 14.64
C ILE A 174 9.26 -1.39 14.81
N VAL A 175 10.00 -1.48 13.71
CA VAL A 175 11.35 -2.07 13.67
C VAL A 175 12.34 -0.92 13.75
N GLN A 176 12.93 -0.71 14.92
CA GLN A 176 14.06 0.21 15.10
C GLN A 176 15.37 -0.54 14.91
N GLU A 177 16.34 0.05 14.21
CA GLU A 177 17.70 -0.49 14.26
C GLU A 177 18.23 -0.35 15.68
N VAL A 178 18.64 -1.47 16.28
CA VAL A 178 19.40 -1.45 17.53
C VAL A 178 20.72 -0.77 17.21
N GLN A 179 20.89 0.49 17.62
CA GLN A 179 22.21 1.08 17.63
C GLN A 179 23.09 0.21 18.54
N ASN A 180 24.04 -0.50 17.93
CA ASN A 180 25.14 -1.14 18.65
C ASN A 180 25.97 -0.05 19.33
N THR A 181 25.53 0.44 20.49
CA THR A 181 26.37 1.17 21.43
C THR A 181 27.19 0.13 22.19
N GLN A 182 28.22 -0.41 21.53
CA GLN A 182 29.35 -1.01 22.23
C GLN A 182 30.61 -0.17 21.98
N GLN A 183 31.18 0.25 23.12
CA GLN A 183 32.50 0.83 23.35
C GLN A 183 32.65 2.35 23.33
N GLN A 184 32.34 2.96 24.48
CA GLN A 184 33.36 3.67 25.27
C GLN A 184 32.84 3.89 26.70
N GLN A 185 33.00 2.89 27.56
CA GLN A 185 33.04 3.06 29.01
C GLN A 185 33.60 1.80 29.69
N GLN A 186 34.88 1.88 30.06
CA GLN A 186 35.65 1.19 31.11
C GLN A 186 37.11 1.25 30.65
N GLN A 187 37.82 2.30 31.08
CA GLN A 187 38.79 2.31 32.20
C GLN A 187 40.12 1.68 31.80
#